data_AF-A0A9W2WFK1-F1
#
_entry.id   AF-A0A9W2WFK1-F1
#
_cell.length_a   1.000
_cell.length_b   1.000
_cell.length_c   1.000
_cell.angle_alpha   90.00
_cell.angle_beta   90.00
_cell.angle_gamma   90.00
#
_symmetry.space_group_name_H-M   'P 1'
#
loop_
_entity.id
_entity.type
_entity.pdbx_description
1 polymer ?
#
loop_
_entity_poly.entity_id
_entity_poly.type
_entity_poly.pdbx_seq_one_letter_code
_entity_poly.pdbx_strand_id
1 'polypeptide(L)'
;MAAPAPAAAGEDGRRRQPEAALDPQTPKGAKVEAESGELDRLRAELAGALAEMETMKAVAEVSESTKAEAVAAVQRQCQEEVASLQAILKDSISSYEAQITSLKQERQQQQQDCEEKERELGRLKQLLSRAPPLDSLEKQMEKAHEDSEKLREIVLPMEQEIEELKAKLLRAEELIQEIQLVPDNQWEQLQMEGRQLQKDLESISRERDELQEGLRRSNEDCAKQMQVLLAQVQNSEQLLRTLQGTVSQAQERVQLQMAELATSHKCLSHEVKRLTEENQGLRAEQPPSSAPRGLEQDEGQEESLPSSLLELRQLVRRTQQEARAHQQAQEHEAERLRIEIVTLREALEEETVARASLEGQLRVQREETEVLEASLCSLRMEMERVQQEQSKARQQEVLRQPPGSGRTEELYVLCPQAQLTDLLSEQRAKMLRLQAELETSEQVQRDFVRLSQALQVRLERVRQAESLEQVRSIMGEAPPRDVRDIKDT
;
A
#
# COMPACT_ATOMS: atom_id res chain seq x y z
N MET A 1 -4.19 -27.33 -41.99
CA MET A 1 -4.42 -28.58 -42.76
C MET A 1 -4.63 -29.70 -41.76
N ALA A 2 -5.51 -30.69 -41.88
CA ALA A 2 -6.63 -31.03 -42.74
C ALA A 2 -7.21 -32.30 -42.07
N ALA A 3 -8.53 -32.49 -42.02
CA ALA A 3 -9.09 -33.83 -41.76
C ALA A 3 -8.72 -34.77 -42.94
N PRO A 4 -8.73 -36.13 -42.83
CA PRO A 4 -9.97 -36.90 -42.67
C PRO A 4 -9.86 -38.27 -41.94
N ALA A 5 -11.00 -38.98 -41.90
CA ALA A 5 -11.36 -40.24 -41.25
C ALA A 5 -10.85 -41.55 -41.94
N PRO A 6 -11.55 -42.71 -41.92
CA PRO A 6 -11.69 -43.77 -40.89
C PRO A 6 -11.28 -45.19 -41.41
N ALA A 7 -11.33 -46.24 -40.56
CA ALA A 7 -11.40 -47.64 -41.02
C ALA A 7 -11.99 -48.60 -39.96
N ALA A 8 -12.76 -49.58 -40.43
CA ALA A 8 -13.51 -50.60 -39.68
C ALA A 8 -12.97 -52.03 -39.95
N ALA A 9 -13.20 -52.98 -39.02
CA ALA A 9 -13.39 -54.45 -39.15
C ALA A 9 -13.06 -55.13 -37.80
N GLY A 10 -13.93 -55.94 -37.16
CA GLY A 10 -14.04 -57.41 -37.28
C GLY A 10 -13.04 -58.10 -36.31
N GLU A 11 -13.32 -59.08 -35.43
CA GLU A 11 -14.21 -60.25 -35.45
C GLU A 11 -14.39 -60.86 -34.03
N ASP A 12 -15.30 -61.83 -33.97
CA ASP A 12 -15.78 -62.72 -32.89
C ASP A 12 -14.79 -63.39 -31.93
N GLY A 13 -15.27 -63.64 -30.70
CA GLY A 13 -14.72 -64.62 -29.75
C GLY A 13 -15.77 -65.05 -28.71
N ARG A 14 -16.35 -66.25 -28.89
CA ARG A 14 -17.52 -66.76 -28.17
C ARG A 14 -17.14 -67.84 -27.13
N ARG A 15 -17.82 -67.82 -25.98
CA ARG A 15 -18.06 -68.90 -24.97
C ARG A 15 -16.89 -69.16 -23.98
N ARG A 16 -17.07 -69.50 -22.69
CA ARG A 16 -18.15 -70.16 -21.91
C ARG A 16 -18.06 -69.70 -20.43
N GLN A 17 -19.20 -69.65 -19.74
CA GLN A 17 -19.29 -69.68 -18.27
C GLN A 17 -18.94 -71.08 -17.72
N PRO A 18 -18.71 -71.20 -16.41
CA PRO A 18 -19.73 -71.93 -15.65
C PRO A 18 -20.05 -71.32 -14.27
N GLU A 19 -21.35 -71.36 -13.98
CA GLU A 19 -22.04 -71.67 -12.73
C GLU A 19 -21.53 -71.14 -11.39
N ALA A 20 -22.39 -70.28 -10.82
CA ALA A 20 -22.47 -69.92 -9.42
C ALA A 20 -22.97 -71.08 -8.55
N ALA A 21 -22.36 -71.24 -7.38
CA ALA A 21 -22.92 -71.94 -6.23
C ALA A 21 -22.91 -70.99 -5.03
N LEU A 22 -24.10 -70.45 -4.74
CA LEU A 22 -24.70 -70.12 -3.44
C LEU A 22 -23.76 -69.94 -2.24
N ASP A 23 -23.66 -68.70 -1.76
CA ASP A 23 -23.79 -68.37 -0.34
C ASP A 23 -24.41 -66.95 -0.19
N PRO A 24 -25.60 -66.80 0.41
CA PRO A 24 -26.23 -65.50 0.61
C PRO A 24 -25.75 -64.86 1.92
N GLN A 25 -24.58 -64.21 1.90
CA GLN A 25 -24.22 -63.22 2.93
C GLN A 25 -24.61 -61.81 2.47
N THR A 26 -25.82 -61.41 2.86
CA THR A 26 -26.30 -60.04 3.11
C THR A 26 -25.75 -58.88 2.23
N PRO A 27 -26.60 -58.21 1.41
CA PRO A 27 -26.25 -56.95 0.72
C PRO A 27 -26.06 -55.74 1.66
N LYS A 28 -26.09 -55.95 2.99
CA LYS A 28 -25.80 -54.93 4.00
C LYS A 28 -24.30 -54.72 4.23
N GLY A 29 -23.45 -55.74 4.06
CA GLY A 29 -22.00 -55.64 4.31
C GLY A 29 -21.28 -54.74 3.32
N ALA A 30 -21.50 -54.93 2.01
CA ALA A 30 -20.87 -54.13 0.96
C ALA A 30 -21.30 -52.65 0.98
N LYS A 31 -22.52 -52.36 1.45
CA LYS A 31 -23.01 -50.99 1.58
C LYS A 31 -22.40 -50.29 2.80
N VAL A 32 -22.24 -51.01 3.90
CA VAL A 32 -21.55 -50.51 5.11
C VAL A 32 -20.05 -50.30 4.86
N GLU A 33 -19.39 -51.14 4.06
CA GLU A 33 -17.98 -50.92 3.69
C GLU A 33 -17.79 -49.72 2.74
N ALA A 34 -18.72 -49.49 1.80
CA ALA A 34 -18.71 -48.30 0.94
C ALA A 34 -18.95 -47.02 1.77
N GLU A 35 -19.94 -47.04 2.66
CA GLU A 35 -20.23 -45.93 3.58
C GLU A 35 -19.07 -45.70 4.57
N SER A 36 -18.39 -46.76 5.02
CA SER A 36 -17.17 -46.65 5.85
C SER A 36 -16.01 -46.02 5.07
N GLY A 37 -15.79 -46.40 3.82
CA GLY A 37 -14.75 -45.82 2.97
C GLY A 37 -15.00 -44.35 2.63
N GLU A 38 -16.27 -43.95 2.46
CA GLU A 38 -16.65 -42.55 2.30
C GLU A 38 -16.45 -41.75 3.60
N LEU A 39 -16.78 -42.33 4.76
CA LEU A 39 -16.50 -41.72 6.06
C LEU A 39 -14.99 -41.53 6.30
N ASP A 40 -14.16 -42.49 5.91
CA ASP A 40 -12.70 -42.38 6.04
C ASP A 40 -12.11 -41.32 5.11
N ARG A 41 -12.65 -41.18 3.89
CA ARG A 41 -12.29 -40.07 2.97
C ARG A 41 -12.67 -38.72 3.55
N LEU A 42 -13.90 -38.56 4.04
CA LEU A 42 -14.36 -37.32 4.67
C LEU A 42 -13.55 -36.98 5.93
N ARG A 43 -13.13 -37.98 6.72
CA ARG A 43 -12.22 -37.78 7.86
C ARG A 43 -10.83 -37.30 7.42
N ALA A 44 -10.30 -37.85 6.33
CA ALA A 44 -9.02 -37.42 5.77
C ALA A 44 -9.09 -35.99 5.20
N GLU A 45 -10.18 -35.65 4.50
CA GLU A 45 -10.43 -34.29 4.00
C GLU A 45 -10.59 -33.28 5.14
N LEU A 46 -11.32 -33.63 6.21
CA LEU A 46 -11.43 -32.79 7.40
C LEU A 46 -10.07 -32.59 8.08
N ALA A 47 -9.26 -33.64 8.20
CA ALA A 47 -7.91 -33.54 8.74
C ALA A 47 -6.99 -32.66 7.89
N GLY A 48 -7.10 -32.75 6.55
CA GLY A 48 -6.39 -31.88 5.62
C GLY A 48 -6.81 -30.41 5.77
N ALA A 49 -8.11 -30.13 5.81
CA ALA A 49 -8.63 -28.78 6.00
C ALA A 49 -8.24 -28.17 7.35
N LEU A 50 -8.17 -28.96 8.42
CA LEU A 50 -7.68 -28.51 9.73
C LEU A 50 -6.20 -28.15 9.69
N ALA A 51 -5.36 -28.96 9.03
CA ALA A 51 -3.94 -28.64 8.86
C ALA A 51 -3.74 -27.38 8.00
N GLU A 52 -4.52 -27.20 6.94
CA GLU A 52 -4.51 -25.97 6.13
C GLU A 52 -4.94 -24.75 6.95
N MET A 53 -5.96 -24.86 7.80
CA MET A 53 -6.35 -23.80 8.72
C MET A 53 -5.24 -23.45 9.72
N GLU A 54 -4.55 -24.44 10.29
CA GLU A 54 -3.42 -24.22 11.20
C GLU A 54 -2.25 -23.52 10.49
N THR A 55 -1.94 -23.90 9.25
CA THR A 55 -0.89 -23.22 8.47
C THR A 55 -1.27 -21.79 8.11
N MET A 56 -2.52 -21.54 7.70
CA MET A 56 -3.01 -20.18 7.45
C MET A 56 -2.98 -19.32 8.71
N LYS A 57 -3.31 -19.90 9.87
CA LYS A 57 -3.22 -19.20 11.16
C LYS A 57 -1.78 -18.82 11.50
N ALA A 58 -0.82 -19.73 11.31
CA ALA A 58 0.60 -19.43 11.51
C ALA A 58 1.09 -18.32 10.55
N VAL A 59 0.69 -18.35 9.28
CA VAL A 59 1.03 -17.31 8.30
C VAL A 59 0.40 -15.96 8.67
N ALA A 60 -0.84 -15.95 9.18
CA ALA A 60 -1.49 -14.74 9.66
C ALA A 60 -0.79 -14.14 10.88
N GLU A 61 -0.41 -14.96 11.86
CA GLU A 61 0.35 -14.54 13.04
C GLU A 61 1.72 -13.96 12.65
N VAL A 62 2.44 -14.60 11.71
CA VAL A 62 3.71 -14.07 11.18
C VAL A 62 3.47 -12.75 10.44
N SER A 63 2.42 -12.64 9.61
CA SER A 63 2.07 -11.39 8.92
C SER A 63 1.76 -10.26 9.89
N GLU A 64 1.02 -10.55 10.96
CA GLU A 64 0.68 -9.59 12.01
C GLU A 64 1.94 -9.14 12.75
N SER A 65 2.83 -10.06 13.12
CA SER A 65 4.11 -9.74 13.76
C SER A 65 5.00 -8.89 12.84
N THR A 66 5.13 -9.24 11.56
CA THR A 66 5.93 -8.45 10.60
C THR A 66 5.36 -7.05 10.40
N LYS A 67 4.04 -6.90 10.33
CA LYS A 67 3.38 -5.57 10.27
C LYS A 67 3.64 -4.78 11.55
N ALA A 68 3.50 -5.40 12.72
CA ALA A 68 3.76 -4.75 14.01
C ALA A 68 5.23 -4.29 14.12
N GLU A 69 6.18 -5.12 13.68
CA GLU A 69 7.61 -4.78 13.64
C GLU A 69 7.91 -3.64 12.67
N ALA A 70 7.31 -3.65 11.48
CA ALA A 70 7.46 -2.57 10.50
C ALA A 70 6.91 -1.23 11.03
N VAL A 71 5.73 -1.26 11.66
CA VAL A 71 5.14 -0.07 12.31
C VAL A 71 6.05 0.43 13.44
N ALA A 72 6.57 -0.47 14.29
CA ALA A 72 7.48 -0.11 15.36
C ALA A 72 8.81 0.46 14.84
N ALA A 73 9.31 -0.04 13.70
CA ALA A 73 10.51 0.49 13.06
C ALA A 73 10.30 1.91 12.52
N VAL A 74 9.18 2.15 11.82
CA VAL A 74 8.83 3.51 11.34
C VAL A 74 8.63 4.47 12.50
N GLN A 75 7.95 4.05 13.58
CA GLN A 75 7.79 4.88 14.78
C GLN A 75 9.13 5.25 15.42
N ARG A 76 10.07 4.30 15.50
CA ARG A 76 11.43 4.56 16.00
C ARG A 76 12.17 5.56 15.10
N GLN A 77 12.13 5.38 13.78
CA GLN A 77 12.75 6.32 12.85
C GLN A 77 12.16 7.74 12.99
N CYS A 78 10.83 7.88 13.07
CA CYS A 78 10.21 9.19 13.28
C CYS A 78 10.64 9.82 14.63
N GLN A 79 10.78 9.03 15.69
CA GLN A 79 11.27 9.52 16.98
C GLN A 79 12.73 9.98 16.90
N GLU A 80 13.58 9.24 16.19
CA GLU A 80 14.99 9.58 15.97
C GLU A 80 15.14 10.85 15.11
N GLU A 81 14.35 11.00 14.04
CA GLU A 81 14.34 12.20 13.21
C GLU A 81 13.89 13.42 14.01
N VAL A 82 12.84 13.29 14.83
CA VAL A 82 12.39 14.36 15.73
C VAL A 82 13.48 14.71 16.74
N ALA A 83 14.14 13.73 17.36
CA ALA A 83 15.22 13.98 18.30
C ALA A 83 16.44 14.65 17.65
N SER A 84 16.78 14.25 16.43
CA SER A 84 17.86 14.85 15.63
C SER A 84 17.56 16.30 15.26
N LEU A 85 16.36 16.58 14.75
CA LEU A 85 15.93 17.95 14.43
C LEU A 85 15.90 18.84 15.68
N GLN A 86 15.45 18.31 16.82
CA GLN A 86 15.48 19.02 18.09
C GLN A 86 16.91 19.33 18.54
N ALA A 87 17.86 18.40 18.36
CA ALA A 87 19.27 18.63 18.68
C ALA A 87 19.89 19.72 17.81
N ILE A 88 19.71 19.66 16.48
CA ILE A 88 20.22 20.67 15.55
C ILE A 88 19.64 22.04 15.85
N LEU A 89 18.34 22.13 16.14
CA LEU A 89 17.69 23.39 16.48
C LEU A 89 18.24 23.94 17.81
N LYS A 90 18.43 23.08 18.82
CA LYS A 90 19.00 23.47 20.10
C LYS A 90 20.44 23.98 19.96
N ASP A 91 21.26 23.33 19.14
CA ASP A 91 22.64 23.75 18.88
C ASP A 91 22.68 25.08 18.11
N SER A 92 21.77 25.26 17.15
CA SER A 92 21.62 26.52 16.41
C SER A 92 21.23 27.67 17.34
N ILE A 93 20.23 27.46 18.20
CA ILE A 93 19.80 28.44 19.21
C ILE A 93 20.95 28.77 20.15
N SER A 94 21.64 27.75 20.68
CA SER A 94 22.76 27.94 21.62
C SER A 94 23.92 28.72 20.98
N SER A 95 24.19 28.48 19.69
CA SER A 95 25.18 29.23 18.91
C SER A 95 24.78 30.71 18.75
N TYR A 96 23.53 30.98 18.38
CA TYR A 96 23.03 32.35 18.28
C TYR A 96 23.01 33.07 19.63
N GLU A 97 22.64 32.38 20.71
CA GLU A 97 22.69 32.93 22.07
C GLU A 97 24.13 33.31 22.47
N ALA A 98 25.12 32.47 22.18
CA ALA A 98 26.53 32.75 22.43
C ALA A 98 27.05 33.93 21.58
N GLN A 99 26.61 34.05 20.33
CA GLN A 99 26.97 35.18 19.47
C GLN A 99 26.37 36.49 19.98
N ILE A 100 25.10 36.47 20.43
CA ILE A 100 24.43 37.63 21.00
C ILE A 100 25.11 38.08 22.30
N THR A 101 25.52 37.15 23.18
CA THR A 101 26.23 37.51 24.41
C THR A 101 27.61 38.10 24.12
N SER A 102 28.35 37.53 23.16
CA SER A 102 29.65 38.07 22.71
C SER A 102 29.52 39.50 22.17
N LEU A 103 28.56 39.74 21.26
CA LEU A 103 28.31 41.08 20.72
C LEU A 103 27.88 42.09 21.80
N LYS A 104 27.07 41.67 22.77
CA LYS A 104 26.69 42.50 23.91
C LYS A 104 27.90 42.87 24.77
N GLN A 105 28.80 41.91 25.00
CA GLN A 105 30.02 42.14 25.77
C GLN A 105 30.98 43.09 25.05
N GLU A 106 31.17 42.92 23.74
CA GLU A 106 31.99 43.82 22.91
C GLU A 106 31.44 45.26 22.91
N ARG A 107 30.12 45.42 22.74
CA ARG A 107 29.43 46.72 22.86
C ARG A 107 29.67 47.38 24.22
N GLN A 108 29.62 46.60 25.29
CA GLN A 108 29.84 47.10 26.65
C GLN A 108 31.30 47.50 26.88
N GLN A 109 32.26 46.76 26.32
CA GLN A 109 33.68 47.12 26.36
C GLN A 109 33.94 48.43 25.63
N GLN A 110 33.42 48.57 24.41
CA GLN A 110 33.56 49.80 23.62
C GLN A 110 33.02 51.03 24.36
N GLN A 111 31.89 50.87 25.06
CA GLN A 111 31.31 51.94 25.87
C GLN A 111 32.25 52.37 27.02
N GLN A 112 32.86 51.41 27.72
CA GLN A 112 33.79 51.69 28.81
C GLN A 112 35.05 52.41 28.29
N ASP A 113 35.59 51.95 27.17
CA ASP A 113 36.76 52.57 26.54
C ASP A 113 36.46 54.03 26.14
N CYS A 114 35.27 54.30 25.57
CA CYS A 114 34.83 55.67 25.27
C CYS A 114 34.77 56.56 26.52
N GLU A 115 34.17 56.06 27.61
CA GLU A 115 34.08 56.82 28.86
C GLU A 115 35.47 57.09 29.48
N GLU A 116 36.41 56.17 29.38
CA GLU A 116 37.78 56.39 29.83
C GLU A 116 38.47 57.49 29.01
N LYS A 117 38.32 57.46 27.69
CA LYS A 117 38.85 58.50 26.80
C LYS A 117 38.26 59.87 27.12
N GLU A 118 36.97 59.96 27.41
CA GLU A 118 36.33 61.21 27.85
C GLU A 118 36.92 61.74 29.16
N ARG A 119 37.17 60.85 30.14
CA ARG A 119 37.81 61.22 31.40
C ARG A 119 39.24 61.73 31.20
N GLU A 120 40.02 61.12 30.31
CA GLU A 120 41.37 61.58 29.96
C GLU A 120 41.33 62.98 29.30
N LEU A 121 40.40 63.17 28.37
CA LEU A 121 40.21 64.42 27.65
C LEU A 121 39.82 65.56 28.60
N GLY A 122 38.98 65.27 29.60
CA GLY A 122 38.64 66.20 30.67
C GLY A 122 39.86 66.65 31.50
N ARG A 123 40.76 65.72 31.84
CA ARG A 123 42.01 66.03 32.59
C ARG A 123 42.94 66.94 31.78
N LEU A 124 43.09 66.67 30.49
CA LEU A 124 43.94 67.48 29.60
C LEU A 124 43.40 68.90 29.43
N LYS A 125 42.08 69.06 29.28
CA LYS A 125 41.43 70.38 29.23
C LYS A 125 41.68 71.22 30.48
N GLN A 126 41.66 70.59 31.66
CA GLN A 126 41.93 71.27 32.93
C GLN A 126 43.37 71.81 33.01
N LEU A 127 44.36 71.12 32.43
CA LEU A 127 45.75 71.57 32.38
C LEU A 127 45.96 72.78 31.45
N LEU A 128 45.21 72.85 30.35
CA LEU A 128 45.28 73.96 29.39
C LEU A 128 44.77 75.28 29.99
N SER A 129 43.78 75.20 30.89
CA SER A 129 43.14 76.38 31.51
C SER A 129 44.01 77.15 32.53
N ARG A 130 45.29 76.77 32.73
CA ARG A 130 46.18 77.31 33.77
C ARG A 130 47.19 78.40 33.30
N ALA A 131 47.20 78.80 32.04
CA ALA A 131 48.15 79.81 31.53
C ALA A 131 47.61 81.26 31.62
N PRO A 132 48.39 82.27 32.10
CA PRO A 132 47.91 83.66 32.27
C PRO A 132 48.30 84.63 31.11
N PRO A 133 47.54 85.73 30.86
CA PRO A 133 47.74 86.61 29.69
C PRO A 133 48.05 88.11 30.01
N LEU A 134 48.29 88.94 28.98
CA LEU A 134 48.84 90.32 28.99
C LEU A 134 47.88 91.42 28.43
N ASP A 135 47.15 92.07 29.34
CA ASP A 135 45.84 92.76 29.23
C ASP A 135 45.58 93.95 28.26
N SER A 136 46.52 94.42 27.42
CA SER A 136 46.24 95.59 26.54
C SER A 136 46.57 95.40 25.06
N LEU A 137 47.61 94.64 24.71
CA LEU A 137 47.67 93.98 23.40
C LEU A 137 46.65 92.85 23.39
N GLU A 138 46.41 92.23 24.54
CA GLU A 138 45.33 91.29 24.78
C GLU A 138 43.99 91.84 24.36
N LYS A 139 43.48 93.01 24.76
CA LYS A 139 42.14 93.46 24.30
C LYS A 139 41.99 93.63 22.78
N GLN A 140 43.05 94.03 22.07
CA GLN A 140 43.01 94.12 20.60
C GLN A 140 43.22 92.75 19.95
N MET A 141 44.10 91.93 20.52
CA MET A 141 44.22 90.52 20.17
C MET A 141 42.97 89.76 20.51
N GLU A 142 42.21 90.14 21.53
CA GLU A 142 41.02 89.51 22.09
C GLU A 142 39.84 89.86 21.21
N LYS A 143 39.72 91.09 20.73
CA LYS A 143 38.77 91.40 19.66
C LYS A 143 39.11 90.70 18.34
N ALA A 144 40.38 90.71 17.92
CA ALA A 144 40.80 90.00 16.71
C ALA A 144 40.68 88.47 16.87
N HIS A 145 40.86 87.97 18.09
CA HIS A 145 40.73 86.57 18.48
C HIS A 145 39.26 86.19 18.58
N GLU A 146 38.39 87.02 19.14
CA GLU A 146 36.94 86.85 19.15
C GLU A 146 36.39 86.85 17.72
N ASP A 147 36.83 87.75 16.85
CA ASP A 147 36.39 87.78 15.46
C ASP A 147 36.95 86.58 14.68
N SER A 148 38.19 86.14 14.97
CA SER A 148 38.75 84.89 14.45
C SER A 148 38.06 83.64 15.00
N GLU A 149 37.62 83.66 16.26
CA GLU A 149 36.93 82.55 16.93
C GLU A 149 35.51 82.43 16.39
N LYS A 150 34.79 83.54 16.16
CA LYS A 150 33.49 83.53 15.47
C LYS A 150 33.59 83.00 14.04
N LEU A 151 34.64 83.39 13.30
CA LEU A 151 34.90 82.83 11.98
C LEU A 151 35.24 81.35 12.07
N ARG A 152 36.04 80.95 13.07
CA ARG A 152 36.40 79.55 13.32
C ARG A 152 35.20 78.70 13.72
N GLU A 153 34.25 79.22 14.48
CA GLU A 153 32.99 78.55 14.83
C GLU A 153 32.15 78.23 13.59
N ILE A 154 32.28 79.00 12.50
CA ILE A 154 31.59 78.76 11.23
C ILE A 154 32.43 77.89 10.28
N VAL A 155 33.73 78.16 10.20
CA VAL A 155 34.65 77.49 9.25
C VAL A 155 34.95 76.06 9.70
N LEU A 156 35.18 75.82 10.98
CA LEU A 156 35.51 74.49 11.51
C LEU A 156 34.44 73.42 11.22
N PRO A 157 33.13 73.65 11.42
CA PRO A 157 32.11 72.67 11.04
C PRO A 157 32.02 72.49 9.52
N MET A 158 32.26 73.53 8.72
CA MET A 158 32.35 73.39 7.26
C MET A 158 33.56 72.57 6.83
N GLU A 159 34.72 72.74 7.46
CA GLU A 159 35.94 71.95 7.23
C GLU A 159 35.70 70.48 7.58
N GLN A 160 35.07 70.20 8.73
CA GLN A 160 34.67 68.87 9.15
C GLN A 160 33.70 68.22 8.16
N GLU A 161 32.69 68.96 7.70
CA GLU A 161 31.74 68.46 6.70
C GLU A 161 32.42 68.18 5.36
N ILE A 162 33.35 69.04 4.92
CA ILE A 162 34.16 68.81 3.72
C ILE A 162 35.02 67.55 3.88
N GLU A 163 35.62 67.35 5.04
CA GLU A 163 36.44 66.15 5.33
C GLU A 163 35.60 64.88 5.37
N GLU A 164 34.41 64.93 5.97
CA GLU A 164 33.44 63.83 5.93
C GLU A 164 32.97 63.52 4.50
N LEU A 165 32.64 64.54 3.71
CA LEU A 165 32.22 64.38 2.33
C LEU A 165 33.35 63.83 1.46
N LYS A 166 34.59 64.29 1.66
CA LYS A 166 35.77 63.71 1.01
C LYS A 166 35.98 62.25 1.41
N ALA A 167 35.81 61.90 2.69
CA ALA A 167 35.91 60.52 3.13
C ALA A 167 34.80 59.62 2.55
N LYS A 168 33.56 60.13 2.48
CA LYS A 168 32.43 59.42 1.84
C LYS A 168 32.66 59.26 0.33
N LEU A 169 33.19 60.28 -0.33
CA LEU A 169 33.54 60.23 -1.75
C LEU A 169 34.63 59.19 -2.01
N LEU A 170 35.72 59.18 -1.24
CA LEU A 170 36.79 58.19 -1.36
C LEU A 170 36.27 56.77 -1.17
N ARG A 171 35.43 56.53 -0.15
CA ARG A 171 34.80 55.21 0.05
C ARG A 171 33.91 54.80 -1.11
N ALA A 172 33.15 55.75 -1.68
CA ALA A 172 32.32 55.49 -2.84
C ALA A 172 33.16 55.21 -4.10
N GLU A 173 34.28 55.92 -4.28
CA GLU A 173 35.24 55.69 -5.36
C GLU A 173 35.90 54.32 -5.23
N GLU A 174 36.28 53.90 -4.01
CA GLU A 174 36.80 52.56 -3.71
C GLU A 174 35.78 51.46 -4.05
N LEU A 175 34.52 51.62 -3.61
CA LEU A 175 33.41 50.71 -3.95
C LEU A 175 33.14 50.62 -5.45
N ILE A 176 33.18 51.75 -6.15
CA ILE A 176 33.02 51.78 -7.61
C ILE A 176 34.20 51.06 -8.27
N GLN A 177 35.43 51.23 -7.78
CA GLN A 177 36.60 50.52 -8.29
C GLN A 177 36.48 49.01 -8.06
N GLU A 178 36.04 48.56 -6.88
CA GLU A 178 35.80 47.15 -6.58
C GLU A 178 34.75 46.53 -7.51
N ILE A 179 33.66 47.25 -7.78
CA ILE A 179 32.62 46.78 -8.69
C ILE A 179 33.12 46.75 -10.15
N GLN A 180 33.95 47.73 -10.55
CA GLN A 180 34.55 47.78 -11.89
C GLN A 180 35.71 46.77 -12.08
N LEU A 181 36.30 46.26 -11.00
CA LEU A 181 37.34 45.24 -11.03
C LEU A 181 36.80 43.84 -11.33
N VAL A 182 35.49 43.61 -11.18
CA VAL A 182 34.84 42.39 -11.65
C VAL A 182 34.76 42.46 -13.18
N PRO A 183 35.46 41.59 -13.92
CA PRO A 183 35.38 41.58 -15.38
C PRO A 183 33.94 41.33 -15.83
N ASP A 184 33.45 42.07 -16.83
CA ASP A 184 32.09 41.92 -17.38
C ASP A 184 31.75 40.46 -17.69
N ASN A 185 32.74 39.69 -18.15
CA ASN A 185 32.65 38.26 -18.44
C ASN A 185 32.22 37.41 -17.23
N GLN A 186 32.69 37.75 -16.01
CA GLN A 186 32.33 37.03 -14.78
C GLN A 186 30.90 37.35 -14.36
N TRP A 187 30.47 38.61 -14.52
CA TRP A 187 29.09 39.00 -14.27
C TRP A 187 28.11 38.33 -15.26
N GLU A 188 28.47 38.28 -16.54
CA GLU A 188 27.70 37.56 -17.56
C GLU A 188 27.61 36.05 -17.27
N GLN A 189 28.71 35.43 -16.82
CA GLN A 189 28.74 34.03 -16.40
C GLN A 189 27.80 33.78 -15.21
N LEU A 190 27.91 34.56 -14.14
CA LEU A 190 27.02 34.45 -12.98
C LEU A 190 25.55 34.70 -13.34
N GLN A 191 25.28 35.61 -14.28
CA GLN A 191 23.92 35.88 -14.75
C GLN A 191 23.37 34.71 -15.58
N MET A 192 24.20 34.06 -16.40
CA MET A 192 23.81 32.84 -17.12
C MET A 192 23.59 31.66 -16.18
N GLU A 193 24.49 31.46 -15.21
CA GLU A 193 24.34 30.44 -14.16
C GLU A 193 23.07 30.67 -13.34
N GLY A 194 22.81 31.91 -12.92
CA GLY A 194 21.57 32.26 -12.23
C GLY A 194 20.32 31.97 -13.07
N ARG A 195 20.34 32.31 -14.36
CA ARG A 195 19.24 31.97 -15.29
C ARG A 195 19.07 30.46 -15.50
N GLN A 196 20.17 29.71 -15.50
CA GLN A 196 20.12 28.25 -15.64
C GLN A 196 19.55 27.61 -14.37
N LEU A 197 20.06 27.99 -13.19
CA LEU A 197 19.55 27.52 -11.91
C LEU A 197 18.07 27.87 -11.72
N GLN A 198 17.63 29.03 -12.22
CA GLN A 198 16.22 29.40 -12.21
C GLN A 198 15.36 28.44 -13.05
N LYS A 199 15.80 28.09 -14.26
CA LYS A 199 15.11 27.11 -15.11
C LYS A 199 15.09 25.72 -14.48
N ASP A 200 16.20 25.32 -13.88
CA ASP A 200 16.34 24.02 -13.21
C ASP A 200 15.41 23.94 -11.99
N LEU A 201 15.35 25.01 -11.19
CA LEU A 201 14.41 25.13 -10.07
C LEU A 201 12.96 25.04 -10.54
N GLU A 202 12.61 25.72 -11.64
CA GLU A 202 11.29 25.62 -12.23
C GLU A 202 10.99 24.19 -12.73
N SER A 203 11.94 23.51 -13.38
CA SER A 203 11.78 22.12 -13.82
C SER A 203 11.53 21.18 -12.65
N ILE A 204 12.38 21.25 -11.61
CA ILE A 204 12.24 20.44 -10.39
C ILE A 204 10.92 20.76 -9.69
N SER A 205 10.47 22.02 -9.70
CA SER A 205 9.18 22.39 -9.12
C SER A 205 8.00 21.75 -9.86
N ARG A 206 8.05 21.66 -11.20
CA ARG A 206 7.04 20.99 -12.01
C ARG A 206 7.03 19.49 -11.76
N GLU A 207 8.21 18.85 -11.74
CA GLU A 207 8.36 17.42 -11.44
C GLU A 207 7.82 17.09 -10.04
N ARG A 208 8.13 17.92 -9.04
CA ARG A 208 7.56 17.78 -7.70
C ARG A 208 6.04 17.85 -7.73
N ASP A 209 5.46 18.83 -8.42
CA ASP A 209 4.01 19.02 -8.48
C ASP A 209 3.32 17.83 -9.19
N GLU A 210 3.94 17.30 -10.26
CA GLU A 210 3.49 16.10 -10.95
C GLU A 210 3.54 14.85 -10.06
N LEU A 211 4.64 14.66 -9.32
CA LEU A 211 4.77 13.54 -8.37
C LEU A 211 3.78 13.67 -7.20
N GLN A 212 3.56 14.89 -6.71
CA GLN A 212 2.62 15.15 -5.63
C GLN A 212 1.19 14.86 -6.07
N GLU A 213 0.81 15.25 -7.29
CA GLU A 213 -0.50 14.94 -7.86
C GLU A 213 -0.63 13.44 -8.19
N GLY A 214 0.45 12.80 -8.65
CA GLY A 214 0.49 11.35 -8.85
C GLY A 214 0.25 10.56 -7.56
N LEU A 215 0.91 10.98 -6.47
CA LEU A 215 0.70 10.41 -5.14
C LEU A 215 -0.71 10.69 -4.60
N ARG A 216 -1.27 11.88 -4.88
CA ARG A 216 -2.65 12.22 -4.52
C ARG A 216 -3.64 11.26 -5.18
N ARG A 217 -3.50 11.06 -6.50
CA ARG A 217 -4.36 10.15 -7.28
C ARG A 217 -4.24 8.70 -6.83
N SER A 218 -3.02 8.19 -6.63
CA SER A 218 -2.83 6.81 -6.18
C SER A 218 -3.39 6.57 -4.78
N ASN A 219 -3.28 7.54 -3.87
CA ASN A 219 -3.92 7.47 -2.55
C ASN A 219 -5.45 7.46 -2.66
N GLU A 220 -6.04 8.29 -3.53
CA GLU A 220 -7.48 8.29 -3.78
C GLU A 220 -7.97 6.95 -4.33
N ASP A 221 -7.24 6.36 -5.27
CA ASP A 221 -7.62 5.07 -5.87
C ASP A 221 -7.44 3.92 -4.87
N CYS A 222 -6.38 3.94 -4.05
CA CYS A 222 -6.21 3.01 -2.94
C CYS A 222 -7.37 3.12 -1.94
N ALA A 223 -7.80 4.34 -1.58
CA ALA A 223 -8.93 4.56 -0.69
C ALA A 223 -10.24 4.03 -1.27
N LYS A 224 -10.51 4.25 -2.56
CA LYS A 224 -11.69 3.69 -3.26
C LYS A 224 -11.67 2.16 -3.25
N GLN A 225 -10.52 1.54 -3.56
CA GLN A 225 -10.37 0.09 -3.54
C GLN A 225 -10.61 -0.47 -2.13
N MET A 226 -10.04 0.17 -1.12
CA MET A 226 -10.25 -0.22 0.28
C MET A 226 -11.72 -0.10 0.68
N GLN A 227 -12.41 0.94 0.24
CA GLN A 227 -13.84 1.12 0.51
C GLN A 227 -14.69 0.01 -0.12
N VAL A 228 -14.39 -0.40 -1.35
CA VAL A 228 -15.07 -1.52 -2.02
C VAL A 228 -14.83 -2.83 -1.26
N LEU A 229 -13.58 -3.10 -0.88
CA LEU A 229 -13.24 -4.31 -0.11
C LEU A 229 -13.92 -4.33 1.25
N LEU A 230 -13.98 -3.19 1.94
CA LEU A 230 -14.70 -3.06 3.21
C LEU A 230 -16.20 -3.33 3.04
N ALA A 231 -16.82 -2.79 1.99
CA ALA A 231 -18.22 -3.07 1.70
C ALA A 231 -18.46 -4.57 1.38
N GLN A 232 -17.55 -5.21 0.65
CA GLN A 232 -17.62 -6.64 0.35
C GLN A 232 -17.51 -7.49 1.62
N VAL A 233 -16.60 -7.15 2.53
CA VAL A 233 -16.46 -7.83 3.84
C VAL A 233 -17.72 -7.64 4.68
N GLN A 234 -18.28 -6.43 4.73
CA GLN A 234 -19.52 -6.17 5.47
C GLN A 234 -20.70 -6.99 4.92
N ASN A 235 -20.81 -7.10 3.59
CA ASN A 235 -21.85 -7.90 2.95
C ASN A 235 -21.67 -9.40 3.24
N SER A 236 -20.45 -9.93 3.11
CA SER A 236 -20.20 -11.34 3.40
C SER A 236 -20.44 -11.69 4.87
N GLU A 237 -20.09 -10.80 5.81
CA GLU A 237 -20.43 -10.99 7.22
C GLU A 237 -21.93 -10.98 7.48
N GLN A 238 -22.70 -10.08 6.84
CA GLN A 238 -24.15 -10.04 6.96
C GLN A 238 -24.79 -11.34 6.41
N LEU A 239 -24.29 -11.83 5.28
CA LEU A 239 -24.72 -13.11 4.72
C LEU A 239 -24.42 -14.26 5.68
N LEU A 240 -23.22 -14.32 6.25
CA LEU A 240 -22.84 -15.35 7.23
C LEU A 240 -23.73 -15.30 8.48
N ARG A 241 -24.04 -14.11 9.00
CA ARG A 241 -24.99 -13.96 10.13
C ARG A 241 -26.38 -14.48 9.77
N THR A 242 -26.85 -14.18 8.56
CA THR A 242 -28.15 -14.65 8.07
C THR A 242 -28.17 -16.16 7.93
N LEU A 243 -27.15 -16.75 7.29
CA LEU A 243 -27.01 -18.19 7.13
C LEU A 243 -26.95 -18.90 8.49
N GLN A 244 -26.15 -18.39 9.43
CA GLN A 244 -26.11 -18.90 10.80
C GLN A 244 -27.50 -18.89 11.44
N GLY A 245 -28.26 -17.80 11.31
CA GLY A 245 -29.64 -17.72 11.77
C GLY A 245 -30.55 -18.79 11.14
N THR A 246 -30.47 -18.98 9.82
CA THR A 246 -31.29 -20.00 9.13
C THR A 246 -30.94 -21.43 9.55
N VAL A 247 -29.65 -21.73 9.78
CA VAL A 247 -29.20 -23.04 10.24
C VAL A 247 -29.67 -23.30 11.67
N SER A 248 -29.55 -22.33 12.57
CA SER A 248 -30.06 -22.46 13.94
C SER A 248 -31.57 -22.70 13.96
N GLN A 249 -32.33 -21.96 13.15
CA GLN A 249 -33.78 -22.17 13.03
C GLN A 249 -34.13 -23.55 12.44
N ALA A 250 -33.41 -23.99 11.40
CA ALA A 250 -33.62 -25.32 10.83
C ALA A 250 -33.29 -26.43 11.83
N GLN A 251 -32.20 -26.26 12.59
CA GLN A 251 -31.80 -27.16 13.66
C GLN A 251 -32.87 -27.26 14.76
N GLU A 252 -33.42 -26.12 15.21
CA GLU A 252 -34.52 -26.09 16.19
C GLU A 252 -35.76 -26.83 15.67
N ARG A 253 -36.14 -26.61 14.40
CA ARG A 253 -37.28 -27.32 13.77
C ARG A 253 -37.06 -28.83 13.73
N VAL A 254 -35.87 -29.29 13.33
CA VAL A 254 -35.54 -30.72 13.32
C VAL A 254 -35.55 -31.31 14.73
N GLN A 255 -35.05 -30.57 15.73
CA GLN A 255 -35.13 -31.00 17.14
C GLN A 255 -36.57 -31.15 17.63
N LEU A 256 -37.46 -30.23 17.27
CA LEU A 256 -38.89 -30.32 17.59
C LEU A 256 -39.54 -31.54 16.92
N GLN A 257 -39.31 -31.74 15.61
CA GLN A 257 -39.84 -32.91 14.90
C GLN A 257 -39.32 -34.23 15.48
N MET A 258 -38.04 -34.29 15.86
CA MET A 258 -37.47 -35.46 16.53
C MET A 258 -38.10 -35.72 17.90
N ALA A 259 -38.40 -34.66 18.66
CA ALA A 259 -39.11 -34.79 19.93
C ALA A 259 -40.54 -35.29 19.73
N GLU A 260 -41.27 -34.76 18.75
CA GLU A 260 -42.62 -35.21 18.38
C GLU A 260 -42.63 -36.69 17.98
N LEU A 261 -41.72 -37.12 17.10
CA LEU A 261 -41.59 -38.52 16.70
C LEU A 261 -41.24 -39.43 17.89
N ALA A 262 -40.36 -38.98 18.79
CA ALA A 262 -40.02 -39.73 19.99
C ALA A 262 -41.23 -39.88 20.93
N THR A 263 -42.06 -38.85 21.06
CA THR A 263 -43.30 -38.92 21.85
C THR A 263 -44.33 -39.84 21.20
N SER A 264 -44.54 -39.75 19.88
CA SER A 264 -45.48 -40.62 19.17
C SER A 264 -45.05 -42.09 19.23
N HIS A 265 -43.76 -42.37 19.07
CA HIS A 265 -43.20 -43.73 19.21
C HIS A 265 -43.40 -44.27 20.63
N LYS A 266 -43.22 -43.46 21.68
CA LYS A 266 -43.50 -43.86 23.06
C LYS A 266 -44.99 -44.21 23.25
N CYS A 267 -45.89 -43.37 22.75
CA CYS A 267 -47.34 -43.61 22.81
C CYS A 267 -47.73 -44.89 22.07
N LEU A 268 -47.26 -45.08 20.83
CA LEU A 268 -47.51 -46.29 20.05
C LEU A 268 -46.93 -47.54 20.73
N SER A 269 -45.73 -47.45 21.31
CA SER A 269 -45.15 -48.56 22.07
C SER A 269 -45.97 -48.94 23.29
N HIS A 270 -46.48 -47.95 24.03
CA HIS A 270 -47.41 -48.20 25.15
C HIS A 270 -48.70 -48.85 24.68
N GLU A 271 -49.26 -48.38 23.56
CA GLU A 271 -50.50 -48.92 23.00
C GLU A 271 -50.30 -50.36 22.48
N VAL A 272 -49.19 -50.65 21.81
CA VAL A 272 -48.83 -52.01 21.38
C VAL A 272 -48.66 -52.93 22.59
N LYS A 273 -48.02 -52.47 23.67
CA LYS A 273 -47.90 -53.25 24.92
C LYS A 273 -49.28 -53.54 25.53
N ARG A 274 -50.14 -52.52 25.66
CA ARG A 274 -51.50 -52.63 26.17
C ARG A 274 -52.33 -53.65 25.36
N LEU A 275 -52.32 -53.51 24.04
CA LEU A 275 -53.00 -54.44 23.13
C LEU A 275 -52.41 -55.86 23.22
N THR A 276 -51.11 -56.01 23.42
CA THR A 276 -50.46 -57.32 23.59
C THR A 276 -50.90 -57.98 24.89
N GLU A 277 -50.95 -57.23 26.00
CA GLU A 277 -51.45 -57.70 27.30
C GLU A 277 -52.93 -58.08 27.21
N GLU A 278 -53.76 -57.26 26.55
CA GLU A 278 -55.17 -57.54 26.32
C GLU A 278 -55.37 -58.80 25.45
N ASN A 279 -54.61 -58.95 24.36
CA ASN A 279 -54.64 -60.17 23.53
C ASN A 279 -54.18 -61.41 24.30
N GLN A 280 -53.18 -61.30 25.18
CA GLN A 280 -52.77 -62.39 26.05
C GLN A 280 -53.86 -62.74 27.06
N GLY A 281 -54.53 -61.74 27.65
CA GLY A 281 -55.68 -61.91 28.52
C GLY A 281 -56.83 -62.63 27.81
N LEU A 282 -57.23 -62.16 26.63
CA LEU A 282 -58.27 -62.80 25.81
C LEU A 282 -57.91 -64.24 25.40
N ARG A 283 -56.63 -64.52 25.13
CA ARG A 283 -56.14 -65.89 24.85
C ARG A 283 -56.12 -66.78 26.09
N ALA A 284 -55.87 -66.23 27.28
CA ALA A 284 -55.94 -66.96 28.54
C ALA A 284 -57.39 -67.21 28.98
N GLU A 285 -58.30 -66.31 28.62
CA GLU A 285 -59.76 -66.43 28.81
C GLU A 285 -60.42 -67.36 27.77
N GLN A 286 -59.76 -67.66 26.64
CA GLN A 286 -60.20 -68.69 25.70
C GLN A 286 -59.72 -70.09 26.13
N PRO A 287 -60.62 -71.03 26.51
CA PRO A 287 -60.26 -72.45 26.55
C PRO A 287 -60.02 -72.97 25.11
N PRO A 288 -59.19 -74.00 24.90
CA PRO A 288 -58.83 -74.41 23.55
C PRO A 288 -60.02 -75.14 22.90
N SER A 289 -60.73 -74.46 22.00
CA SER A 289 -61.76 -75.08 21.16
C SER A 289 -61.76 -74.48 19.75
N SER A 290 -61.20 -75.23 18.80
CA SER A 290 -61.54 -75.33 17.37
C SER A 290 -61.94 -74.07 16.56
N ALA A 291 -61.12 -73.74 15.56
CA ALA A 291 -61.42 -72.89 14.40
C ALA A 291 -62.48 -73.49 13.44
N PRO A 292 -62.89 -72.83 12.32
CA PRO A 292 -63.00 -71.40 12.00
C PRO A 292 -64.41 -71.02 11.45
N ARG A 293 -64.84 -69.78 11.66
CA ARG A 293 -65.96 -69.11 10.95
C ARG A 293 -65.58 -67.62 10.97
N GLY A 294 -65.38 -66.89 9.89
CA GLY A 294 -66.14 -66.80 8.65
C GLY A 294 -66.74 -65.39 8.60
N LEU A 295 -65.93 -64.43 8.09
CA LEU A 295 -66.26 -63.07 7.64
C LEU A 295 -66.78 -62.04 8.67
N GLU A 296 -66.44 -60.77 8.38
CA GLU A 296 -66.94 -59.51 8.95
C GLU A 296 -66.22 -58.97 10.20
N GLN A 297 -65.22 -58.11 9.97
CA GLN A 297 -65.21 -56.74 10.50
C GLN A 297 -63.98 -55.99 9.97
N ASP A 298 -64.27 -55.19 8.95
CA ASP A 298 -63.47 -54.07 8.47
C ASP A 298 -63.60 -52.96 9.53
N GLU A 299 -62.69 -52.90 10.51
CA GLU A 299 -62.58 -51.77 11.44
C GLU A 299 -61.68 -50.68 10.83
N GLY A 300 -62.07 -50.17 9.68
CA GLY A 300 -61.75 -48.81 9.27
C GLY A 300 -62.84 -47.91 9.85
N GLN A 301 -62.47 -46.99 10.74
CA GLN A 301 -63.36 -46.05 11.40
C GLN A 301 -64.30 -45.35 10.37
N GLU A 302 -65.52 -45.85 10.23
CA GLU A 302 -66.63 -45.03 9.73
C GLU A 302 -66.83 -43.92 10.76
N GLU A 303 -66.41 -42.70 10.44
CA GLU A 303 -66.89 -41.51 11.10
C GLU A 303 -68.42 -41.57 11.06
N SER A 304 -69.02 -41.91 12.20
CA SER A 304 -70.44 -42.08 12.35
C SER A 304 -71.15 -40.85 11.78
N LEU A 305 -71.97 -41.06 10.73
CA LEU A 305 -72.84 -40.04 10.18
C LEU A 305 -73.61 -39.38 11.33
N PRO A 306 -73.67 -38.03 11.39
CA PRO A 306 -74.24 -37.33 12.53
C PRO A 306 -75.69 -37.78 12.74
N SER A 307 -75.93 -38.47 13.87
CA SER A 307 -77.19 -39.15 14.15
C SER A 307 -78.24 -38.20 14.71
N SER A 308 -77.84 -36.96 15.03
CA SER A 308 -78.72 -35.88 15.47
C SER A 308 -78.56 -34.60 14.61
N LEU A 309 -79.65 -33.86 14.44
CA LEU A 309 -79.63 -32.55 13.76
C LEU A 309 -78.70 -31.54 14.43
N LEU A 310 -78.41 -31.72 15.72
CA LEU A 310 -77.48 -30.88 16.47
C LEU A 310 -76.02 -31.16 16.08
N GLU A 311 -75.64 -32.44 15.99
CA GLU A 311 -74.31 -32.85 15.51
C GLU A 311 -74.05 -32.37 14.09
N LEU A 312 -75.02 -32.49 13.19
CA LEU A 312 -74.88 -32.00 11.82
C LEU A 312 -74.68 -30.46 11.77
N ARG A 313 -75.43 -29.71 12.59
CA ARG A 313 -75.26 -28.24 12.69
C ARG A 313 -73.91 -27.84 13.25
N GLN A 314 -73.38 -28.60 14.21
CA GLN A 314 -72.05 -28.37 14.76
C GLN A 314 -70.95 -28.70 13.74
N LEU A 315 -71.09 -29.81 13.02
CA LEU A 315 -70.16 -30.19 11.95
C LEU A 315 -70.13 -29.15 10.82
N VAL A 316 -71.29 -28.69 10.34
CA VAL A 316 -71.36 -27.63 9.32
C VAL A 316 -70.73 -26.31 9.79
N ARG A 317 -70.91 -25.94 11.07
CA ARG A 317 -70.24 -24.75 11.62
C ARG A 317 -68.73 -24.93 11.68
N ARG A 318 -68.25 -26.11 12.08
CA ARG A 318 -66.83 -26.43 12.14
C ARG A 318 -66.19 -26.42 10.75
N THR A 319 -66.79 -27.09 9.77
CA THR A 319 -66.26 -27.10 8.40
C THR A 319 -66.31 -25.72 7.75
N GLN A 320 -67.31 -24.88 8.06
CA GLN A 320 -67.33 -23.48 7.63
C GLN A 320 -66.23 -22.65 8.29
N GLN A 321 -65.92 -22.90 9.57
CA GLN A 321 -64.82 -22.23 10.27
C GLN A 321 -63.46 -22.67 9.73
N GLU A 322 -63.27 -23.97 9.50
CA GLU A 322 -62.07 -24.54 8.90
C GLU A 322 -61.87 -24.03 7.47
N ALA A 323 -62.91 -23.98 6.63
CA ALA A 323 -62.85 -23.40 5.30
C ALA A 323 -62.45 -21.93 5.30
N ARG A 324 -62.97 -21.13 6.26
CA ARG A 324 -62.56 -19.72 6.43
C ARG A 324 -61.11 -19.59 6.89
N ALA A 325 -60.66 -20.43 7.81
CA ALA A 325 -59.27 -20.43 8.26
C ALA A 325 -58.31 -20.82 7.13
N HIS A 326 -58.66 -21.84 6.33
CA HIS A 326 -57.90 -22.21 5.14
C HIS A 326 -57.87 -21.09 4.11
N GLN A 327 -59.00 -20.42 3.87
CA GLN A 327 -59.03 -19.27 2.96
C GLN A 327 -58.13 -18.12 3.44
N GLN A 328 -58.18 -17.77 4.73
CA GLN A 328 -57.30 -16.74 5.31
C GLN A 328 -55.82 -17.13 5.21
N ALA A 329 -55.48 -18.39 5.47
CA ALA A 329 -54.11 -18.89 5.33
C ALA A 329 -53.61 -18.77 3.88
N GLN A 330 -54.46 -19.11 2.90
CA GLN A 330 -54.15 -18.95 1.47
C GLN A 330 -53.99 -17.48 1.08
N GLU A 331 -54.82 -16.58 1.60
CA GLU A 331 -54.70 -15.14 1.36
C GLU A 331 -53.40 -14.58 1.93
N HIS A 332 -53.02 -14.98 3.15
CA HIS A 332 -51.73 -14.60 3.75
C HIS A 332 -50.54 -15.19 2.98
N GLU A 333 -50.61 -16.44 2.52
CA GLU A 333 -49.57 -17.06 1.70
C GLU A 333 -49.43 -16.33 0.35
N ALA A 334 -50.54 -16.02 -0.31
CA ALA A 334 -50.54 -15.23 -1.54
C ALA A 334 -49.94 -13.83 -1.33
N GLU A 335 -50.25 -13.16 -0.21
CA GLU A 335 -49.68 -11.86 0.11
C GLU A 335 -48.18 -11.93 0.41
N ARG A 336 -47.73 -12.98 1.11
CA ARG A 336 -46.29 -13.24 1.31
C ARG A 336 -45.56 -13.41 -0.01
N LEU A 337 -46.11 -14.20 -0.93
CA LEU A 337 -45.53 -14.37 -2.27
C LEU A 337 -45.56 -13.08 -3.08
N ARG A 338 -46.59 -12.22 -2.95
CA ARG A 338 -46.60 -10.90 -3.59
C ARG A 338 -45.48 -10.00 -3.09
N ILE A 339 -45.28 -9.95 -1.78
CA ILE A 339 -44.17 -9.19 -1.17
C ILE A 339 -42.84 -9.74 -1.67
N GLU A 340 -42.65 -11.06 -1.65
CA GLU A 340 -41.43 -11.69 -2.15
C GLU A 340 -41.16 -11.34 -3.62
N ILE A 341 -42.18 -11.41 -4.48
CA ILE A 341 -42.07 -11.02 -5.90
C ILE A 341 -41.65 -9.55 -6.04
N VAL A 342 -42.19 -8.64 -5.24
CA VAL A 342 -41.80 -7.22 -5.28
C VAL A 342 -40.35 -7.05 -4.82
N THR A 343 -39.96 -7.66 -3.71
CA THR A 343 -38.58 -7.58 -3.21
C THR A 343 -37.56 -8.15 -4.20
N LEU A 344 -37.90 -9.25 -4.89
CA LEU A 344 -37.04 -9.84 -5.92
C LEU A 344 -36.95 -8.95 -7.17
N ARG A 345 -38.03 -8.22 -7.51
CA ARG A 345 -38.02 -7.27 -8.62
C ARG A 345 -37.19 -6.04 -8.29
N GLU A 346 -37.32 -5.49 -7.09
CA GLU A 346 -36.51 -4.36 -6.62
C GLU A 346 -35.03 -4.73 -6.63
N ALA A 347 -34.66 -5.90 -6.09
CA ALA A 347 -33.29 -6.39 -6.13
C ALA A 347 -32.77 -6.59 -7.56
N LEU A 348 -33.61 -7.08 -8.48
CA LEU A 348 -33.25 -7.22 -9.89
C LEU A 348 -33.03 -5.86 -10.57
N GLU A 349 -33.89 -4.88 -10.30
CA GLU A 349 -33.76 -3.52 -10.82
C GLU A 349 -32.48 -2.84 -10.31
N GLU A 350 -32.19 -2.95 -9.02
CA GLU A 350 -30.93 -2.46 -8.43
C GLU A 350 -29.71 -3.09 -9.10
N GLU A 351 -29.71 -4.40 -9.29
CA GLU A 351 -28.64 -5.12 -9.98
C GLU A 351 -28.51 -4.67 -11.44
N THR A 352 -29.62 -4.40 -12.14
CA THR A 352 -29.58 -3.90 -13.53
C THR A 352 -28.98 -2.50 -13.62
N VAL A 353 -29.28 -1.62 -12.66
CA VAL A 353 -28.72 -0.26 -12.60
C VAL A 353 -27.23 -0.32 -12.25
N ALA A 354 -26.84 -1.14 -11.27
CA ALA A 354 -25.44 -1.34 -10.91
C ALA A 354 -24.64 -1.87 -12.11
N ARG A 355 -25.17 -2.84 -12.82
CA ARG A 355 -24.58 -3.39 -14.05
C ARG A 355 -24.43 -2.32 -15.14
N ALA A 356 -25.47 -1.55 -15.41
CA ALA A 356 -25.41 -0.47 -16.41
C ALA A 356 -24.35 0.59 -16.04
N SER A 357 -24.20 0.91 -14.76
CA SER A 357 -23.16 1.81 -14.27
C SER A 357 -21.75 1.25 -14.52
N LEU A 358 -21.51 -0.01 -14.18
CA LEU A 358 -20.21 -0.67 -14.43
C LEU A 358 -19.89 -0.77 -15.93
N GLU A 359 -20.88 -1.11 -16.76
CA GLU A 359 -20.72 -1.14 -18.22
C GLU A 359 -20.38 0.26 -18.76
N GLY A 360 -20.99 1.33 -18.21
CA GLY A 360 -20.65 2.71 -18.52
C GLY A 360 -19.21 3.07 -18.14
N GLN A 361 -18.75 2.69 -16.95
CA GLN A 361 -17.37 2.92 -16.50
C GLN A 361 -16.36 2.17 -17.38
N LEU A 362 -16.62 0.90 -17.69
CA LEU A 362 -15.77 0.11 -18.59
C LEU A 362 -15.70 0.71 -19.99
N ARG A 363 -16.80 1.31 -20.48
CA ARG A 363 -16.80 2.01 -21.76
C ARG A 363 -15.91 3.24 -21.73
N VAL A 364 -16.00 4.08 -20.70
CA VAL A 364 -15.14 5.26 -20.55
C VAL A 364 -13.67 4.84 -20.47
N GLN A 365 -13.36 3.79 -19.69
CA GLN A 365 -11.99 3.26 -19.60
C GLN A 365 -11.47 2.78 -20.97
N ARG A 366 -12.31 2.13 -21.79
CA ARG A 366 -11.94 1.74 -23.15
C ARG A 366 -11.66 2.96 -24.03
N GLU A 367 -12.53 3.97 -24.00
CA GLU A 367 -12.35 5.21 -24.77
C GLU A 367 -11.05 5.93 -24.34
N GLU A 368 -10.74 5.98 -23.04
CA GLU A 368 -9.47 6.53 -22.51
C GLU A 368 -8.27 5.74 -23.03
N THR A 369 -8.33 4.40 -22.99
CA THR A 369 -7.24 3.56 -23.53
C THR A 369 -7.05 3.74 -25.04
N GLU A 370 -8.13 3.86 -25.81
CA GLU A 370 -8.06 4.11 -27.27
C GLU A 370 -7.40 5.47 -27.57
N VAL A 371 -7.71 6.52 -26.79
CA VAL A 371 -7.09 7.84 -26.92
C VAL A 371 -5.60 7.77 -26.57
N LEU A 372 -5.23 7.07 -25.50
CA LEU A 372 -3.83 6.87 -25.14
C LEU A 372 -3.07 6.11 -26.23
N GLU A 373 -3.65 5.05 -26.78
CA GLU A 373 -3.09 4.29 -27.90
C GLU A 373 -2.89 5.16 -29.15
N ALA A 374 -3.87 5.99 -29.49
CA ALA A 374 -3.75 6.94 -30.59
C ALA A 374 -2.61 7.94 -30.36
N SER A 375 -2.47 8.47 -29.13
CA SER A 375 -1.39 9.39 -28.77
C SER A 375 -0.01 8.73 -28.87
N LEU A 376 0.12 7.47 -28.44
CA LEU A 376 1.35 6.69 -28.58
C LEU A 376 1.69 6.43 -30.04
N CYS A 377 0.69 6.13 -30.88
CA CYS A 377 0.88 5.98 -32.32
C CYS A 377 1.36 7.29 -32.97
N SER A 378 0.75 8.43 -32.63
CA SER A 378 1.21 9.75 -33.10
C SER A 378 2.64 10.07 -32.66
N LEU A 379 2.97 9.82 -31.40
CA LEU A 379 4.31 10.04 -30.87
C LEU A 379 5.36 9.17 -31.56
N ARG A 380 5.03 7.89 -31.83
CA ARG A 380 5.90 6.98 -32.60
C ARG A 380 6.15 7.50 -34.01
N MET A 381 5.11 7.96 -34.71
CA MET A 381 5.27 8.53 -36.06
C MET A 381 6.14 9.80 -36.06
N GLU A 382 5.98 10.67 -35.06
CA GLU A 382 6.82 11.87 -34.93
C GLU A 382 8.27 11.53 -34.58
N MET A 383 8.50 10.54 -33.71
CA MET A 383 9.85 10.03 -33.43
C MET A 383 10.51 9.46 -34.68
N GLU A 384 9.79 8.67 -35.47
CA GLU A 384 10.27 8.14 -36.75
C GLU A 384 10.59 9.25 -37.76
N ARG A 385 9.74 10.28 -37.86
CA ARG A 385 9.99 11.47 -38.69
C ARG A 385 11.26 12.18 -38.28
N VAL A 386 11.40 12.54 -37.00
CA VAL A 386 12.58 13.24 -36.47
C VAL A 386 13.84 12.41 -36.69
N GLN A 387 13.77 11.10 -36.46
CA GLN A 387 14.91 10.20 -36.72
C GLN A 387 15.28 10.16 -38.20
N GLN A 388 14.29 10.15 -39.10
CA GLN A 388 14.53 10.16 -40.54
C GLN A 388 15.07 11.51 -41.02
N GLU A 389 14.58 12.62 -40.49
CA GLU A 389 15.13 13.95 -40.74
C GLU A 389 16.57 14.08 -40.26
N GLN A 390 16.88 13.58 -39.05
CA GLN A 390 18.26 13.51 -38.55
C GLN A 390 19.16 12.64 -39.45
N SER A 391 18.66 11.52 -39.96
CA SER A 391 19.42 10.66 -40.87
C SER A 391 19.71 11.36 -42.22
N LYS A 392 18.73 12.10 -42.75
CA LYS A 392 18.88 12.89 -43.99
C LYS A 392 19.79 14.10 -43.78
N ALA A 393 19.68 14.81 -42.65
CA ALA A 393 20.56 15.90 -42.28
C ALA A 393 22.02 15.42 -42.17
N ARG A 394 22.26 14.29 -41.48
CA ARG A 394 23.59 13.66 -41.41
C ARG A 394 24.14 13.28 -42.79
N GLN A 395 23.31 12.69 -43.67
CA GLN A 395 23.73 12.35 -45.03
C GLN A 395 24.01 13.59 -45.89
N GLN A 396 23.19 14.64 -45.75
CA GLN A 396 23.34 15.89 -46.46
C GLN A 396 24.58 16.66 -45.98
N GLU A 397 24.89 16.61 -44.68
CA GLU A 397 26.10 17.18 -44.07
C GLU A 397 27.38 16.47 -44.54
N VAL A 398 27.34 15.14 -44.72
CA VAL A 398 28.43 14.37 -45.33
C VAL A 398 28.62 14.71 -46.81
N LEU A 399 27.54 14.96 -47.56
CA LEU A 399 27.59 15.39 -48.97
C LEU A 399 27.94 16.87 -49.16
N ARG A 400 27.74 17.72 -48.14
CA ARG A 400 28.00 19.17 -48.22
C ARG A 400 29.43 19.56 -47.86
N GLN A 401 30.29 18.64 -47.46
CA GLN A 401 31.72 18.91 -47.28
C GLN A 401 32.38 19.14 -48.66
N PRO A 402 32.80 20.38 -49.01
CA PRO A 402 33.61 20.60 -50.20
C PRO A 402 35.07 20.24 -49.87
N PRO A 403 35.84 19.66 -50.81
CA PRO A 403 37.28 19.55 -50.63
C PRO A 403 37.88 20.94 -50.80
N GLY A 404 38.05 21.63 -49.68
CA GLY A 404 38.90 22.81 -49.58
C GLY A 404 38.21 24.15 -49.80
N SER A 405 38.67 25.10 -48.97
CA SER A 405 38.53 26.55 -49.07
C SER A 405 37.28 27.20 -48.42
N GLY A 406 37.51 27.64 -47.17
CA GLY A 406 37.14 28.95 -46.63
C GLY A 406 35.65 29.29 -46.53
N ARG A 407 35.13 29.33 -45.29
CA ARG A 407 34.11 30.30 -44.85
C ARG A 407 33.95 30.28 -43.33
N THR A 408 34.31 31.40 -42.72
CA THR A 408 34.31 31.69 -41.27
C THR A 408 32.99 32.29 -40.77
N GLU A 409 31.83 31.88 -41.30
CA GLU A 409 30.54 32.50 -40.92
C GLU A 409 29.40 31.54 -40.56
N GLU A 410 29.59 30.21 -40.59
CA GLU A 410 28.57 29.23 -40.13
C GLU A 410 28.84 28.67 -38.72
N LEU A 411 29.83 29.21 -38.01
CA LEU A 411 30.28 28.66 -36.71
C LEU A 411 29.35 28.99 -35.52
N TYR A 412 28.34 29.85 -35.70
CA TYR A 412 27.51 30.31 -34.57
C TYR A 412 26.23 29.50 -34.31
N VAL A 413 25.81 28.61 -35.22
CA VAL A 413 24.52 27.87 -35.07
C VAL A 413 24.71 26.39 -34.72
N LEU A 414 25.88 25.80 -34.97
CA LEU A 414 26.19 24.39 -34.66
C LEU A 414 26.71 24.17 -33.23
N CYS A 415 27.16 25.21 -32.53
CA CYS A 415 27.76 25.08 -31.19
C CYS A 415 26.80 24.55 -30.10
N PRO A 416 25.53 24.99 -29.98
CA PRO A 416 24.65 24.51 -28.91
C PRO A 416 24.24 23.05 -29.08
N GLN A 417 24.06 22.61 -30.33
CA GLN A 417 23.62 21.24 -30.63
C GLN A 417 24.78 20.25 -30.47
N ALA A 418 26.00 20.62 -30.87
CA ALA A 418 27.21 19.84 -30.63
C ALA A 418 27.48 19.67 -29.12
N GLN A 419 27.34 20.75 -28.33
CA GLN A 419 27.49 20.71 -26.88
C GLN A 419 26.45 19.81 -26.19
N LEU A 420 25.20 19.83 -26.65
CA LEU A 420 24.15 18.95 -26.12
C LEU A 420 24.38 17.48 -26.51
N THR A 421 24.85 17.20 -27.72
CA THR A 421 25.19 15.82 -28.12
C THR A 421 26.41 15.30 -27.38
N ASP A 422 27.42 16.15 -27.14
CA ASP A 422 28.60 15.79 -26.37
C ASP A 422 28.22 15.53 -24.90
N LEU A 423 27.39 16.39 -24.29
CA LEU A 423 26.87 16.19 -22.94
C LEU A 423 26.03 14.91 -22.82
N LEU A 424 25.15 14.63 -23.79
CA LEU A 424 24.37 13.38 -23.80
C LEU A 424 25.27 12.15 -23.99
N SER A 425 26.34 12.25 -24.79
CA SER A 425 27.32 11.17 -24.95
C SER A 425 28.13 10.94 -23.67
N GLU A 426 28.48 12.01 -22.96
CA GLU A 426 29.16 11.95 -21.67
C GLU A 426 28.25 11.37 -20.59
N GLN A 427 26.98 11.77 -20.53
CA GLN A 427 26.01 11.21 -19.57
C GLN A 427 25.73 9.73 -19.86
N ARG A 428 25.67 9.33 -21.13
CA ARG A 428 25.60 7.90 -21.52
C ARG A 428 26.87 7.15 -21.11
N ALA A 429 28.05 7.73 -21.31
CA ALA A 429 29.31 7.12 -20.88
C ALA A 429 29.39 7.00 -19.34
N LYS A 430 28.88 7.99 -18.59
CA LYS A 430 28.76 7.95 -17.13
C LYS A 430 27.78 6.86 -16.67
N MET A 431 26.61 6.76 -17.30
CA MET A 431 25.64 5.69 -17.03
C MET A 431 26.26 4.31 -17.24
N LEU A 432 26.96 4.09 -18.37
CA LEU A 432 27.62 2.81 -18.66
C LEU A 432 28.71 2.48 -17.64
N ARG A 433 29.48 3.47 -17.17
CA ARG A 433 30.47 3.28 -16.11
C ARG A 433 29.83 2.93 -14.77
N LEU A 434 28.82 3.70 -14.35
CA LEU A 434 28.07 3.42 -13.11
C LEU A 434 27.38 2.06 -13.15
N GLN A 435 26.89 1.65 -14.31
CA GLN A 435 26.32 0.32 -14.50
C GLN A 435 27.38 -0.78 -14.33
N ALA A 436 28.58 -0.62 -14.90
CA ALA A 436 29.68 -1.56 -14.70
C ALA A 436 30.18 -1.57 -13.24
N GLU A 437 30.23 -0.41 -12.57
CA GLU A 437 30.56 -0.31 -11.15
C GLU A 437 29.49 -0.97 -10.25
N LEU A 438 28.22 -0.85 -10.61
CA LEU A 438 27.12 -1.53 -9.93
C LEU A 438 27.21 -3.04 -10.12
N GLU A 439 27.41 -3.52 -11.35
CA GLU A 439 27.57 -4.95 -11.65
C GLU A 439 28.76 -5.56 -10.91
N THR A 440 29.89 -4.85 -10.84
CA THR A 440 31.06 -5.30 -10.06
C THR A 440 30.79 -5.27 -8.55
N SER A 441 30.08 -4.25 -8.04
CA SER A 441 29.68 -4.17 -6.63
C SER A 441 28.71 -5.29 -6.25
N GLU A 442 27.67 -5.54 -7.06
CA GLU A 442 26.74 -6.65 -6.88
C GLU A 442 27.46 -8.00 -6.92
N GLN A 443 28.44 -8.16 -7.83
CA GLN A 443 29.23 -9.39 -7.88
C GLN A 443 30.05 -9.58 -6.60
N VAL A 444 30.71 -8.52 -6.10
CA VAL A 444 31.44 -8.58 -4.82
C VAL A 444 30.50 -8.89 -3.66
N GLN A 445 29.29 -8.34 -3.63
CA GLN A 445 28.29 -8.66 -2.61
C GLN A 445 27.85 -10.12 -2.69
N ARG A 446 27.57 -10.65 -3.89
CA ARG A 446 27.24 -12.07 -4.11
C ARG A 446 28.39 -12.96 -3.64
N ASP A 447 29.63 -12.59 -3.95
CA ASP A 447 30.83 -13.32 -3.55
C ASP A 447 31.03 -13.30 -2.03
N PHE A 448 30.77 -12.16 -1.37
CA PHE A 448 30.82 -12.05 0.09
C PHE A 448 29.76 -12.93 0.76
N VAL A 449 28.54 -12.94 0.23
CA VAL A 449 27.46 -13.81 0.72
C VAL A 449 27.86 -15.28 0.58
N ARG A 450 28.34 -15.69 -0.59
CA ARG A 450 28.82 -17.06 -0.84
C ARG A 450 29.96 -17.48 0.11
N LEU A 451 30.94 -16.60 0.30
CA LEU A 451 32.03 -16.82 1.26
C LEU A 451 31.51 -16.96 2.70
N SER A 452 30.58 -16.09 3.10
CA SER A 452 30.00 -16.12 4.45
C SER A 452 29.20 -17.40 4.72
N GLN A 453 28.41 -17.85 3.74
CA GLN A 453 27.67 -19.11 3.81
C GLN A 453 28.62 -20.31 3.86
N ALA A 454 29.65 -20.35 3.03
CA ALA A 454 30.65 -21.42 3.05
C ALA A 454 31.39 -21.48 4.39
N LEU A 455 31.76 -20.32 4.95
CA LEU A 455 32.36 -20.24 6.27
C LEU A 455 31.39 -20.74 7.36
N GLN A 456 30.12 -20.35 7.28
CA GLN A 456 29.10 -20.77 8.24
C GLN A 456 28.87 -22.29 8.23
N VAL A 457 28.83 -22.90 7.03
CA VAL A 457 28.77 -24.36 6.88
C VAL A 457 30.02 -25.04 7.47
N ARG A 458 31.22 -24.48 7.25
CA ARG A 458 32.45 -25.02 7.85
C ARG A 458 32.45 -24.90 9.37
N LEU A 459 32.00 -23.78 9.93
CA LEU A 459 31.87 -23.59 11.38
C LEU A 459 30.82 -24.53 11.99
N GLU A 460 29.70 -24.75 11.30
CA GLU A 460 28.66 -25.67 11.75
C GLU A 460 29.15 -27.13 11.73
N ARG A 461 29.92 -27.52 10.71
CA ARG A 461 30.61 -28.83 10.67
C ARG A 461 31.60 -29.00 11.82
N VAL A 462 32.33 -27.95 12.19
CA VAL A 462 33.21 -27.97 13.37
C VAL A 462 32.41 -28.11 14.66
N ARG A 463 31.26 -27.43 14.77
CA ARG A 463 30.36 -27.54 15.94
C ARG A 463 29.80 -28.94 16.10
N GLN A 464 29.51 -29.63 14.99
CA GLN A 464 28.97 -30.99 14.96
C GLN A 464 30.05 -32.09 15.05
N ALA A 465 31.33 -31.74 15.08
CA ALA A 465 32.41 -32.73 15.15
C ALA A 465 32.49 -33.36 16.56
N GLU A 466 32.48 -34.69 16.62
CA GLU A 466 32.49 -35.46 17.87
C GLU A 466 33.91 -35.75 18.38
N SER A 467 34.95 -35.44 17.58
CA SER A 467 36.34 -35.67 17.94
C SER A 467 37.29 -34.57 17.45
N LEU A 468 38.41 -34.39 18.16
CA LEU A 468 39.46 -33.42 17.81
C LEU A 468 40.16 -33.76 16.48
N GLU A 469 40.15 -35.01 16.05
CA GLU A 469 40.70 -35.43 14.75
C GLU A 469 39.79 -34.98 13.59
N GLN A 470 38.47 -35.04 13.77
CA GLN A 470 37.49 -34.53 12.80
C GLN A 470 37.62 -33.00 12.64
N VAL A 471 37.79 -32.27 13.74
CA VAL A 471 38.03 -30.81 13.69
C VAL A 471 39.33 -30.49 12.94
N ARG A 472 40.41 -31.24 13.17
CA ARG A 472 41.67 -31.06 12.44
C ARG A 472 41.53 -31.37 10.95
N SER A 473 40.70 -32.34 10.57
CA SER A 473 40.41 -32.65 9.17
C SER A 473 39.65 -31.51 8.48
N ILE A 474 38.62 -30.95 9.12
CA ILE A 474 37.80 -29.85 8.56
C ILE A 474 38.63 -28.55 8.42
N MET A 475 39.53 -28.30 9.39
CA MET A 475 40.47 -27.17 9.35
C MET A 475 41.64 -27.39 8.39
N GLY A 476 41.97 -28.65 8.06
CA GLY A 476 43.01 -29.03 7.11
C GLY A 476 42.57 -28.98 5.65
N GLU A 477 41.27 -28.92 5.37
CA GLU A 477 40.74 -28.64 4.03
C GLU A 477 41.22 -27.26 3.57
N ALA A 478 41.93 -27.22 2.44
CA ALA A 478 42.52 -25.98 1.92
C ALA A 478 41.44 -24.90 1.71
N PRO A 479 41.68 -23.65 2.11
CA PRO A 479 40.78 -22.54 1.78
C PRO A 479 40.55 -22.48 0.26
N PRO A 480 39.33 -22.17 -0.20
CA PRO A 480 39.08 -21.97 -1.62
C PRO A 480 40.01 -20.88 -2.15
N ARG A 481 40.70 -21.16 -3.26
CA ARG A 481 41.64 -20.20 -3.87
C ARG A 481 40.91 -19.11 -4.67
N ASP A 482 39.70 -19.42 -5.16
CA ASP A 482 38.80 -18.51 -5.85
C ASP A 482 37.36 -18.73 -5.32
N VAL A 483 36.58 -17.66 -5.21
CA VAL A 483 35.18 -17.68 -4.73
C VAL A 483 34.27 -18.46 -5.70
N ARG A 484 34.66 -18.54 -6.98
CA ARG A 484 33.96 -19.31 -8.01
C ARG A 484 34.01 -20.82 -7.81
N ASP A 485 34.93 -21.31 -6.99
CA ASP A 485 35.09 -22.74 -6.69
C ASP A 485 34.17 -23.20 -5.55
N ILE A 486 33.47 -22.27 -4.89
CA ILE A 486 32.47 -22.56 -3.86
C ILE A 486 31.23 -23.08 -4.57
N LYS A 487 30.96 -24.39 -4.46
CA LYS A 487 29.75 -24.99 -5.01
C LYS A 487 28.53 -24.35 -4.36
N ASP A 488 27.64 -23.78 -5.18
CA ASP A 488 26.31 -23.35 -4.75
C ASP A 488 25.58 -24.60 -4.23
N THR A 489 25.34 -24.67 -2.92
CA THR A 489 24.57 -25.74 -2.26
C THR A 489 23.13 -25.37 -2.11
#